data_AF-A0A2E4J057-F1
#
_entry.id   AF-A0A2E4J057-F1
#
_cell.length_a   1.000
_cell.length_b   1.000
_cell.length_c   1.000
_cell.angle_alpha   90.00
_cell.angle_beta   90.00
_cell.angle_gamma   90.00
#
_symmetry.space_group_name_H-M   'P 1'
#
loop_
_entity.id
_entity.type
_entity.pdbx_description
1 polymer ?
#
loop_
_entity_poly.entity_id
_entity_poly.type
_entity_poly.pdbx_seq_one_letter_code
_entity_poly.pdbx_strand_id
1 'polypeptide(L)'
;MNKKNDYVVHDATPRIGLDVPLDLFGCACAVDVTLRRIHIATCLFHFGGVILAIVFLAMGDDWSIPVVTSFGDWRRRDPTIDGCRDDNCFVTPAHGRLGGGRISLQGLVVAFHGLSFAWQFAVLVDECGARDGIRARYLRQLQNGRNGFRWTEYALSAPLMTIVIAVIFGIVDFYALLALAACTSALQFFGYAQEVFLTLGRKINDPFVVRSPIIAGFVFWIAYWSVIATAFHQSISASRATPSPLLTGLIGGTFGVMTFMYASFAGVLAYDVSRKTSDRNKNYANVEGWYCVLSLLSKWSLGAFLASIVRVRATVIGLGFVVDAPCAVATTNVTTLANLTATTL
;
A
#
# COMPACT_ATOMS: atom_id res chain seq x y z
N MET A 1 -59.77 -0.58 -13.25
CA MET A 1 -58.33 -0.42 -13.51
C MET A 1 -57.64 0.00 -12.22
N ASN A 2 -56.99 -0.94 -11.52
CA ASN A 2 -55.71 -0.73 -10.80
C ASN A 2 -55.27 -2.10 -10.24
N LYS A 3 -54.47 -2.86 -10.99
CA LYS A 3 -53.77 -4.03 -10.45
C LYS A 3 -52.52 -3.49 -9.74
N LYS A 4 -52.55 -3.41 -8.41
CA LYS A 4 -51.32 -3.39 -7.61
C LYS A 4 -50.63 -4.73 -7.87
N ASN A 5 -49.54 -4.69 -8.64
CA ASN A 5 -48.61 -5.80 -8.70
C ASN A 5 -47.87 -5.83 -7.36
N ASP A 6 -48.40 -6.60 -6.43
CA ASP A 6 -47.64 -7.04 -5.26
C ASP A 6 -46.55 -7.98 -5.77
N TYR A 7 -45.37 -7.41 -6.06
CA TYR A 7 -44.15 -8.19 -6.21
C TYR A 7 -43.81 -8.76 -4.84
N VAL A 8 -44.33 -9.96 -4.57
CA VAL A 8 -43.81 -10.83 -3.52
C VAL A 8 -42.35 -11.11 -3.88
N VAL A 9 -41.45 -10.40 -3.21
CA VAL A 9 -40.03 -10.73 -3.19
C VAL A 9 -39.95 -12.07 -2.48
N HIS A 10 -39.92 -13.16 -3.24
CA HIS A 10 -39.40 -14.41 -2.72
C HIS A 10 -37.92 -14.17 -2.44
N ASP A 11 -37.63 -13.81 -1.20
CA ASP A 11 -36.29 -13.83 -0.63
C ASP A 11 -35.86 -15.30 -0.55
N ALA A 12 -35.44 -15.84 -1.69
CA ALA A 12 -34.73 -17.09 -1.73
C ALA A 12 -33.37 -16.82 -1.08
N THR A 13 -33.35 -16.94 0.25
CA THR A 13 -32.14 -16.98 1.06
C THR A 13 -31.13 -17.86 0.34
N PRO A 14 -29.97 -17.33 -0.08
CA PRO A 14 -28.94 -18.14 -0.70
C PRO A 14 -28.59 -19.26 0.29
N ARG A 15 -28.80 -20.52 -0.10
CA ARG A 15 -28.25 -21.65 0.65
C ARG A 15 -26.74 -21.60 0.47
N ILE A 16 -26.09 -20.95 1.42
CA ILE A 16 -24.67 -21.11 1.63
C ILE A 16 -24.51 -22.54 2.17
N GLY A 17 -23.46 -23.26 1.77
CA GLY A 17 -23.01 -24.47 2.45
C GLY A 17 -22.47 -24.20 3.87
N LEU A 18 -23.18 -23.36 4.62
CA LEU A 18 -23.12 -23.25 6.06
C LEU A 18 -24.28 -24.12 6.55
N ASP A 19 -24.05 -25.43 6.68
CA ASP A 19 -25.00 -26.36 7.30
C ASP A 19 -25.09 -26.06 8.80
N VAL A 20 -25.71 -24.94 9.14
CA VAL A 20 -25.72 -24.40 10.49
C VAL A 20 -27.16 -24.06 10.84
N PRO A 21 -27.75 -24.72 11.85
CA PRO A 21 -29.08 -24.34 12.32
C PRO A 21 -29.05 -22.87 12.76
N LEU A 22 -30.01 -22.10 12.25
CA LEU A 22 -30.31 -20.76 12.75
C LEU A 22 -30.51 -20.86 14.27
N ASP A 23 -29.88 -19.97 15.04
CA ASP A 23 -30.19 -19.87 16.46
C ASP A 23 -31.64 -19.40 16.67
N LEU A 24 -32.12 -19.45 17.92
CA LEU A 24 -33.49 -19.08 18.33
C LEU A 24 -33.91 -17.65 17.89
N PHE A 25 -32.97 -16.84 17.40
CA PHE A 25 -33.17 -15.46 16.96
C PHE A 25 -32.92 -15.24 15.46
N GLY A 26 -32.73 -16.30 14.67
CA GLY A 26 -32.56 -16.23 13.22
C GLY A 26 -31.18 -15.74 12.76
N CYS A 27 -30.16 -15.76 13.62
CA CYS A 27 -28.79 -15.41 13.28
C CYS A 27 -27.95 -16.70 13.08
N ALA A 28 -27.57 -16.98 11.84
CA ALA A 28 -26.58 -18.03 11.56
C ALA A 28 -25.19 -17.49 11.97
N CYS A 29 -24.75 -17.86 13.18
CA CYS A 29 -23.53 -17.36 13.79
C CYS A 29 -22.32 -18.30 13.68
N ALA A 30 -22.47 -19.44 13.00
CA ALA A 30 -21.32 -20.25 12.68
C ALA A 30 -20.59 -19.68 11.46
N VAL A 31 -19.33 -19.37 11.69
CA VAL A 31 -18.34 -19.16 10.63
C VAL A 31 -17.84 -20.54 10.21
N ASP A 32 -17.51 -20.70 8.93
CA ASP A 32 -16.66 -21.80 8.51
C ASP A 32 -15.45 -21.91 9.46
N VAL A 33 -15.27 -23.07 10.08
CA VAL A 33 -14.22 -23.30 11.09
C VAL A 33 -12.83 -22.98 10.51
N THR A 34 -12.64 -23.20 9.21
CA THR A 34 -11.42 -22.87 8.47
C THR A 34 -11.22 -21.37 8.42
N LEU A 35 -12.25 -20.60 8.05
CA LEU A 35 -12.13 -19.14 7.96
C LEU A 35 -11.84 -18.52 9.33
N ARG A 36 -12.47 -19.00 10.40
CA ARG A 36 -12.15 -18.56 11.76
C ARG A 36 -10.68 -18.85 12.13
N ARG A 37 -10.16 -20.04 11.79
CA ARG A 37 -8.74 -20.38 12.01
C ARG A 37 -7.81 -19.45 11.22
N ILE A 38 -8.19 -19.10 9.98
CA ILE A 38 -7.43 -18.14 9.17
C ILE A 38 -7.38 -16.78 9.86
N HIS A 39 -8.51 -16.23 10.33
CA HIS A 39 -8.52 -14.94 11.06
C HIS A 39 -7.64 -14.97 12.32
N ILE A 40 -7.69 -16.05 13.11
CA ILE A 40 -6.84 -16.20 14.30
C ILE A 40 -5.36 -16.18 13.90
N ALA A 41 -4.98 -16.98 12.90
CA ALA A 41 -3.61 -17.04 12.43
C ALA A 41 -3.14 -15.68 11.90
N THR A 42 -3.87 -15.06 10.99
CA THR A 42 -3.49 -13.76 10.41
C THR A 42 -3.45 -12.67 11.46
N CYS A 43 -4.37 -12.65 12.42
CA CYS A 43 -4.34 -11.74 13.56
C CYS A 43 -3.02 -11.85 14.34
N LEU A 44 -2.63 -13.07 14.72
CA LEU A 44 -1.38 -13.32 15.46
C LEU A 44 -0.15 -12.90 14.67
N PHE A 45 -0.08 -13.24 13.37
CA PHE A 45 1.07 -12.87 12.55
C PHE A 45 1.10 -11.36 12.24
N HIS A 46 -0.03 -10.67 12.08
CA HIS A 46 -0.01 -9.21 11.95
C HIS A 46 0.48 -8.55 13.23
N PHE A 47 0.04 -9.03 14.40
CA PHE A 47 0.56 -8.57 15.69
C PHE A 47 2.07 -8.82 15.80
N GLY A 48 2.56 -10.00 15.42
CA GLY A 48 3.99 -10.29 15.36
C GLY A 48 4.76 -9.32 14.45
N GLY A 49 4.19 -8.95 13.30
CA GLY A 49 4.75 -7.93 12.41
C GLY A 49 4.83 -6.53 13.05
N VAL A 50 3.80 -6.12 13.80
CA VAL A 50 3.82 -4.88 14.60
C VAL A 50 4.96 -4.90 15.61
N ILE A 51 5.05 -5.97 16.41
CA ILE A 51 6.09 -6.11 17.44
C ILE A 51 7.49 -6.07 16.81
N LEU A 52 7.69 -6.81 15.72
CA LEU A 52 8.96 -6.84 15.02
C LEU A 52 9.37 -5.46 14.50
N ALA A 53 8.46 -4.72 13.88
CA ALA A 53 8.73 -3.37 13.38
C ALA A 53 9.02 -2.37 14.52
N ILE A 54 8.33 -2.48 15.67
CA ILE A 54 8.63 -1.69 16.87
C ILE A 54 10.03 -2.01 17.41
N VAL A 55 10.43 -3.28 17.43
CA VAL A 55 11.78 -3.68 17.84
C VAL A 55 12.84 -3.04 16.93
N PHE A 56 12.64 -3.06 15.61
CA PHE A 56 13.54 -2.36 14.68
C PHE A 56 13.61 -0.85 14.96
N LEU A 57 12.47 -0.19 15.19
CA LEU A 57 12.45 1.22 15.59
C LEU A 57 13.25 1.47 16.89
N ALA A 58 13.08 0.61 17.90
CA ALA A 58 13.77 0.72 19.18
C ALA A 58 15.29 0.48 19.06
N MET A 59 15.72 -0.33 18.09
CA MET A 59 17.13 -0.54 17.76
C MET A 59 17.75 0.61 16.96
N GLY A 60 16.96 1.60 16.54
CA GLY A 60 17.42 2.67 15.64
C GLY A 60 17.49 2.25 14.17
N ASP A 61 16.96 1.07 13.82
CA ASP A 61 16.96 0.48 12.49
C ASP A 61 15.82 1.03 11.61
N ASP A 62 15.66 2.35 11.58
CA ASP A 62 14.68 3.03 10.72
C ASP A 62 15.32 3.67 9.50
N TRP A 63 14.82 3.31 8.32
CA TRP A 63 15.14 4.05 7.11
C TRP A 63 14.15 5.21 6.96
N SER A 64 14.48 6.34 7.59
CA SER A 64 13.71 7.57 7.40
C SER A 64 14.11 8.27 6.11
N ILE A 65 13.15 8.82 5.34
CA ILE A 65 13.42 9.45 4.04
C ILE A 65 12.81 10.85 4.01
N PRO A 66 13.56 11.89 3.55
CA PRO A 66 13.03 13.25 3.47
C PRO A 66 11.94 13.35 2.40
N VAL A 67 10.88 14.09 2.71
CA VAL A 67 9.83 14.43 1.75
C VAL A 67 10.09 15.81 1.18
N VAL A 68 10.00 15.93 -0.15
CA VAL A 68 10.15 17.19 -0.86
C VAL A 68 8.82 17.63 -1.45
N THR A 69 8.74 18.90 -1.81
CA THR A 69 7.64 19.48 -2.59
C THR A 69 8.23 20.09 -3.84
N SER A 70 7.58 19.87 -4.97
CA SER A 70 7.98 20.45 -6.25
C SER A 70 7.13 21.66 -6.57
N PHE A 71 7.77 22.75 -7.00
CA PHE A 71 7.09 24.00 -7.38
C PHE A 71 7.86 24.72 -8.49
N GLY A 72 7.17 25.64 -9.18
CA GLY A 72 7.78 26.51 -10.17
C GLY A 72 8.55 27.65 -9.49
N ASP A 73 9.86 27.71 -9.71
CA ASP A 73 10.73 28.80 -9.24
C ASP A 73 10.89 29.83 -10.35
N TRP A 74 10.31 31.01 -10.11
CA TRP A 74 10.36 32.15 -11.01
C TRP A 74 11.73 32.82 -10.89
N ARG A 75 12.50 32.80 -11.98
CA ARG A 75 13.84 33.39 -12.04
C ARG A 75 13.88 34.54 -13.03
N ARG A 76 14.63 35.57 -12.66
CA ARG A 76 14.92 36.71 -13.53
C ARG A 76 15.96 36.31 -14.58
N ARG A 77 15.75 36.74 -15.83
CA ARG A 77 16.70 36.54 -16.93
C ARG A 77 17.86 37.53 -16.82
N ASP A 78 17.54 38.79 -16.60
CA ASP A 78 18.46 39.86 -16.21
C ASP A 78 18.22 40.24 -14.74
N PRO A 79 19.18 39.93 -13.83
CA PRO A 79 19.04 40.25 -12.41
C PRO A 79 19.14 41.75 -12.10
N THR A 80 19.55 42.59 -13.06
CA THR A 80 19.67 44.05 -12.89
C THR A 80 18.34 44.77 -13.04
N ILE A 81 17.36 44.15 -13.72
CA ILE A 81 16.01 44.67 -13.86
C ILE A 81 15.20 44.22 -12.63
N ASP A 82 14.55 45.18 -11.98
CA ASP A 82 13.76 44.92 -10.78
C ASP A 82 12.40 44.29 -11.12
N GLY A 83 11.98 43.36 -10.28
CA GLY A 83 10.75 42.59 -10.45
C GLY A 83 10.79 41.52 -11.55
N CYS A 84 9.65 40.86 -11.72
CA CYS A 84 9.45 39.77 -12.66
C CYS A 84 8.37 40.18 -13.67
N ARG A 85 8.79 40.80 -14.77
CA ARG A 85 7.94 41.23 -15.89
C ARG A 85 7.88 40.15 -16.97
N ASP A 86 6.89 40.22 -17.87
CA ASP A 86 6.62 39.21 -18.91
C ASP A 86 7.84 38.88 -19.80
N ASP A 87 8.75 39.84 -20.00
CA ASP A 87 9.95 39.72 -20.82
C ASP A 87 11.23 39.33 -20.04
N ASN A 88 11.24 39.51 -18.73
CA ASN A 88 12.43 39.32 -17.89
C ASN A 88 12.38 38.09 -16.99
N CYS A 89 11.43 37.18 -17.18
CA CYS A 89 11.27 36.03 -16.32
C CYS A 89 11.08 34.70 -17.04
N PHE A 90 11.52 33.64 -16.37
CA PHE A 90 11.27 32.27 -16.78
C PHE A 90 11.07 31.39 -15.54
N VAL A 91 10.34 30.28 -15.71
CA VAL A 91 10.06 29.33 -14.63
C VAL A 91 10.99 28.13 -14.77
N THR A 92 11.60 27.72 -13.67
CA THR A 92 12.37 26.48 -13.57
C THR A 92 11.79 25.55 -12.51
N PRO A 93 11.88 24.22 -12.67
CA PRO A 93 11.52 23.30 -11.60
C PRO A 93 12.43 23.48 -10.38
N ALA A 94 11.83 23.59 -9.20
CA ALA A 94 12.54 23.61 -7.93
C ALA A 94 11.89 22.65 -6.94
N HIS A 95 12.68 22.27 -5.93
CA HIS A 95 12.25 21.39 -4.84
C HIS A 95 12.54 22.03 -3.49
N GLY A 96 11.58 21.98 -2.57
CA GLY A 96 11.72 22.40 -1.17
C GLY A 96 11.44 21.26 -0.20
N ARG A 97 12.02 21.29 0.99
CA ARG A 97 11.70 20.30 2.04
C ARG A 97 10.37 20.66 2.70
N LEU A 98 9.47 19.69 2.83
CA LEU A 98 8.21 19.88 3.55
C LEU A 98 8.45 19.81 5.06
N GLY A 99 8.46 20.95 5.75
CA GLY A 99 8.49 21.04 7.22
C GLY A 99 9.69 20.36 7.91
N GLY A 100 10.78 20.07 7.19
CA GLY A 100 11.90 19.27 7.69
C GLY A 100 11.56 17.80 8.00
N GLY A 101 10.32 17.37 7.74
CA GLY A 101 9.78 16.07 8.11
C GLY A 101 10.39 14.93 7.27
N ARG A 102 10.66 13.82 7.94
CA ARG A 102 11.07 12.55 7.32
C ARG A 102 9.95 11.54 7.54
N ILE A 103 9.67 10.73 6.55
CA ILE A 103 8.76 9.59 6.71
C ILE A 103 9.56 8.42 7.28
N SER A 104 9.10 7.88 8.41
CA SER A 104 9.62 6.64 8.99
C SER A 104 9.05 5.44 8.24
N LEU A 105 9.89 4.68 7.54
CA LEU A 105 9.43 3.50 6.82
C LEU A 105 9.02 2.39 7.78
N GLN A 106 9.74 2.19 8.88
CA GLN A 106 9.32 1.21 9.89
C GLN A 106 8.04 1.65 10.63
N GLY A 107 7.86 2.95 10.85
CA GLY A 107 6.60 3.50 11.36
C GLY A 107 5.42 3.18 10.44
N LEU A 108 5.61 3.24 9.12
CA LEU A 108 4.58 2.82 8.16
C LEU A 108 4.33 1.30 8.20
N VAL A 109 5.35 0.47 8.46
CA VAL A 109 5.19 -0.98 8.69
C VAL A 109 4.32 -1.25 9.91
N VAL A 110 4.59 -0.58 11.03
CA VAL A 110 3.76 -0.63 12.23
C VAL A 110 2.32 -0.25 11.88
N ALA A 111 2.11 0.83 11.13
CA ALA A 111 0.78 1.31 10.77
C ALA A 111 -0.02 0.30 9.92
N PHE A 112 0.55 -0.23 8.83
CA PHE A 112 -0.20 -1.15 7.96
C PHE A 112 -0.41 -2.53 8.59
N HIS A 113 0.53 -3.03 9.42
CA HIS A 113 0.29 -4.25 10.20
C HIS A 113 -0.73 -4.01 11.30
N GLY A 114 -0.68 -2.85 11.96
CA GLY A 114 -1.61 -2.47 13.03
C GLY A 114 -3.04 -2.35 12.53
N LEU A 115 -3.27 -1.75 11.35
CA LEU A 115 -4.58 -1.70 10.71
C LEU A 115 -5.14 -3.10 10.42
N SER A 116 -4.33 -3.98 9.83
CA SER A 116 -4.75 -5.36 9.56
C SER A 116 -4.97 -6.14 10.86
N PHE A 117 -4.11 -5.99 11.88
CA PHE A 117 -4.31 -6.59 13.20
C PHE A 117 -5.63 -6.14 13.82
N ALA A 118 -5.90 -4.83 13.86
CA ALA A 118 -7.11 -4.28 14.43
C ALA A 118 -8.36 -4.83 13.72
N TRP A 119 -8.32 -4.94 12.40
CA TRP A 119 -9.42 -5.53 11.63
C TRP A 119 -9.61 -7.02 11.93
N GLN A 120 -8.55 -7.81 11.87
CA GLN A 120 -8.59 -9.26 12.15
C GLN A 120 -9.04 -9.55 13.58
N PHE A 121 -8.62 -8.72 14.54
CA PHE A 121 -9.06 -8.80 15.93
C PHE A 121 -10.53 -8.43 16.09
N ALA A 122 -10.99 -7.35 15.46
CA ALA A 122 -12.37 -6.87 15.55
C ALA A 122 -13.40 -7.91 15.09
N VAL A 123 -13.09 -8.72 14.07
CA VAL A 123 -13.97 -9.81 13.62
C VAL A 123 -13.95 -11.03 14.54
N LEU A 124 -12.97 -11.15 15.44
CA LEU A 124 -12.82 -12.27 16.37
C LEU A 124 -13.45 -12.01 17.74
N VAL A 125 -13.37 -10.77 18.25
CA VAL A 125 -13.72 -10.45 19.65
C VAL A 125 -15.20 -10.25 19.92
N ASP A 126 -15.97 -9.91 18.90
CA ASP A 126 -17.39 -9.64 19.07
C ASP A 126 -18.16 -10.97 19.10
N GLU A 127 -18.74 -11.32 20.25
CA GLU A 127 -19.59 -12.50 20.39
C GLU A 127 -20.98 -12.21 19.79
N CYS A 128 -21.52 -13.21 19.11
CA CYS A 128 -22.78 -13.15 18.37
C CYS A 128 -24.05 -12.73 19.15
N GLY A 129 -23.94 -12.46 20.46
CA GLY A 129 -25.04 -12.00 21.31
C GLY A 129 -25.47 -10.55 21.06
N ALA A 130 -24.61 -9.72 20.47
CA ALA A 130 -24.96 -8.36 20.05
C ALA A 130 -25.41 -8.37 18.59
N ARG A 131 -26.73 -8.31 18.33
CA ARG A 131 -27.34 -8.30 16.98
C ARG A 131 -26.68 -7.33 15.97
N ASP A 132 -26.04 -6.27 16.46
CA ASP A 132 -25.40 -5.22 15.66
C ASP A 132 -23.89 -5.05 15.85
N GLY A 133 -23.23 -6.02 16.47
CA GLY A 133 -21.77 -6.01 16.60
C GLY A 133 -21.03 -6.18 15.26
N ILE A 134 -19.72 -5.89 15.27
CA ILE A 134 -18.84 -5.94 14.08
C ILE A 134 -18.84 -7.33 13.45
N ARG A 135 -18.76 -8.40 14.24
CA ARG A 135 -18.75 -9.77 13.72
C ARG A 135 -20.08 -10.13 13.08
N ALA A 136 -21.20 -9.77 13.72
CA ALA A 136 -22.52 -10.01 13.15
C ALA A 136 -22.69 -9.30 11.79
N ARG A 137 -22.25 -8.03 11.69
CA ARG A 137 -22.25 -7.27 10.43
C ARG A 137 -21.34 -7.91 9.37
N TYR A 138 -20.15 -8.34 9.78
CA TYR A 138 -19.18 -9.01 8.91
C TYR A 138 -19.79 -10.29 8.32
N LEU A 139 -20.36 -11.16 9.14
CA LEU A 139 -20.99 -12.41 8.69
C LEU A 139 -22.17 -12.15 7.75
N ARG A 140 -23.02 -11.15 8.06
CA ARG A 140 -24.10 -10.73 7.14
C ARG A 140 -23.56 -10.26 5.79
N GLN A 141 -22.41 -9.59 5.75
CA GLN A 141 -21.80 -9.20 4.48
C GLN A 141 -21.28 -10.42 3.70
N LEU A 142 -20.60 -11.35 4.36
CA LEU A 142 -20.14 -12.60 3.72
C LEU A 142 -21.30 -13.41 3.14
N GLN A 143 -22.43 -13.47 3.85
CA GLN A 143 -23.66 -14.12 3.36
C GLN A 143 -24.19 -13.48 2.07
N ASN A 144 -23.96 -12.18 1.92
CA ASN A 144 -24.30 -11.41 0.72
C ASN A 144 -23.18 -11.42 -0.34
N GLY A 145 -22.14 -12.24 -0.15
CA GLY A 145 -21.03 -12.41 -1.08
C GLY A 145 -20.12 -11.19 -1.21
N ARG A 146 -20.01 -10.37 -0.16
CA ARG A 146 -19.20 -9.15 -0.15
C ARG A 146 -18.50 -8.95 1.18
N ASN A 147 -17.48 -8.10 1.21
CA ASN A 147 -16.86 -7.68 2.47
C ASN A 147 -16.32 -6.25 2.37
N GLY A 148 -17.19 -5.27 2.63
CA GLY A 148 -16.87 -3.85 2.66
C GLY A 148 -15.87 -3.47 3.74
N PHE A 149 -15.81 -4.22 4.84
CA PHE A 149 -14.83 -3.93 5.88
C PHE A 149 -13.40 -4.24 5.44
N ARG A 150 -13.18 -5.35 4.73
CA ARG A 150 -11.86 -5.65 4.13
C ARG A 150 -11.43 -4.56 3.16
N TRP A 151 -12.33 -4.10 2.28
CA TRP A 151 -12.01 -3.00 1.37
C TRP A 151 -11.72 -1.68 2.11
N THR A 152 -12.38 -1.44 3.24
CA THR A 152 -12.09 -0.28 4.09
C THR A 152 -10.70 -0.38 4.70
N GLU A 153 -10.33 -1.54 5.26
CA GLU A 153 -8.98 -1.78 5.78
C GLU A 153 -7.93 -1.63 4.68
N TYR A 154 -8.14 -2.23 3.51
CA TYR A 154 -7.21 -2.12 2.38
C TYR A 154 -7.12 -0.69 1.85
N ALA A 155 -8.22 0.06 1.83
CA ALA A 155 -8.20 1.47 1.40
C ALA A 155 -7.34 2.36 2.32
N LEU A 156 -6.99 1.88 3.51
CA LEU A 156 -6.09 2.54 4.45
C LEU A 156 -4.70 1.90 4.50
N SER A 157 -4.58 0.57 4.48
CA SER A 157 -3.28 -0.10 4.61
C SER A 157 -2.52 -0.21 3.30
N ALA A 158 -3.19 -0.48 2.17
CA ALA A 158 -2.54 -0.54 0.87
C ALA A 158 -1.90 0.80 0.43
N PRO A 159 -2.51 2.00 0.61
CA PRO A 159 -1.82 3.25 0.28
C PRO A 159 -0.58 3.49 1.14
N LEU A 160 -0.57 3.07 2.41
CA LEU A 160 0.64 3.16 3.25
C LEU A 160 1.75 2.26 2.69
N MET A 161 1.41 1.04 2.27
CA MET A 161 2.34 0.15 1.59
C MET A 161 2.83 0.75 0.26
N THR A 162 1.93 1.36 -0.53
CA THR A 162 2.29 2.04 -1.78
C THR A 162 3.23 3.21 -1.52
N ILE A 163 3.05 3.99 -0.46
CA ILE A 163 3.98 5.06 -0.07
C ILE A 163 5.35 4.47 0.24
N VAL A 164 5.42 3.40 1.06
CA VAL A 164 6.68 2.71 1.36
C VAL A 164 7.40 2.29 0.07
N ILE A 165 6.67 1.65 -0.85
CA ILE A 165 7.22 1.24 -2.15
C ILE A 165 7.67 2.48 -2.93
N ALA A 166 6.79 3.44 -3.20
CA ALA A 166 7.11 4.63 -4.00
C ALA A 166 8.40 5.33 -3.53
N VAL A 167 8.55 5.52 -2.22
CA VAL A 167 9.71 6.19 -1.64
C VAL A 167 11.00 5.36 -1.82
N ILE A 168 10.96 4.03 -1.62
CA ILE A 168 12.13 3.16 -1.86
C ILE A 168 12.57 3.19 -3.33
N PHE A 169 11.60 3.39 -4.23
CA PHE A 169 11.81 3.44 -5.67
C PHE A 169 12.09 4.86 -6.18
N GLY A 170 12.34 5.81 -5.29
CA GLY A 170 12.87 7.15 -5.62
C GLY A 170 11.82 8.26 -5.68
N ILE A 171 10.55 7.98 -5.40
CA ILE A 171 9.50 8.99 -5.39
C ILE A 171 9.41 9.61 -4.00
N VAL A 172 9.99 10.81 -3.84
CA VAL A 172 10.03 11.54 -2.56
C VAL A 172 9.18 12.82 -2.56
N ASP A 173 8.55 13.15 -3.68
CA ASP A 173 7.67 14.31 -3.81
C ASP A 173 6.33 14.07 -3.11
N PHE A 174 5.94 15.00 -2.24
CA PHE A 174 4.74 14.93 -1.44
C PHE A 174 3.47 14.80 -2.29
N TYR A 175 3.35 15.58 -3.36
CA TYR A 175 2.16 15.58 -4.20
C TYR A 175 2.05 14.27 -4.99
N ALA A 176 3.18 13.75 -5.48
CA ALA A 176 3.22 12.43 -6.10
C ALA A 176 2.83 11.32 -5.12
N LEU A 177 3.37 11.33 -3.90
CA LEU A 177 3.02 10.35 -2.86
C LEU A 177 1.54 10.40 -2.47
N LEU A 178 0.99 11.61 -2.32
CA LEU A 178 -0.44 11.81 -2.03
C LEU A 178 -1.32 11.29 -3.17
N ALA A 179 -0.95 11.57 -4.42
CA ALA A 179 -1.67 11.07 -5.60
C ALA A 179 -1.62 9.53 -5.69
N LEU A 180 -0.45 8.93 -5.46
CA LEU A 180 -0.29 7.46 -5.44
C LEU A 180 -1.13 6.82 -4.33
N ALA A 181 -1.15 7.43 -3.15
CA ALA A 181 -1.98 6.98 -2.03
C ALA A 181 -3.48 7.06 -2.40
N ALA A 182 -3.94 8.19 -2.93
CA ALA A 182 -5.32 8.37 -3.36
C ALA A 182 -5.75 7.38 -4.45
N CYS A 183 -4.91 7.18 -5.47
CA CYS A 183 -5.13 6.18 -6.53
C CYS A 183 -5.19 4.76 -5.96
N THR A 184 -4.37 4.45 -4.96
CA THR A 184 -4.40 3.14 -4.29
C THR A 184 -5.68 2.96 -3.48
N SER A 185 -6.14 3.96 -2.73
CA SER A 185 -7.42 3.91 -2.02
C SER A 185 -8.61 3.79 -2.98
N ALA A 186 -8.59 4.52 -4.10
CA ALA A 186 -9.61 4.44 -5.14
C ALA A 186 -9.67 3.04 -5.78
N LEU A 187 -8.52 2.40 -6.01
CA LEU A 187 -8.47 1.00 -6.46
C LEU A 187 -9.24 0.06 -5.52
N GLN A 188 -9.10 0.23 -4.20
CA GLN A 188 -9.82 -0.59 -3.22
C GLN A 188 -11.33 -0.30 -3.24
N PHE A 189 -11.72 0.96 -3.45
CA PHE A 189 -13.11 1.32 -3.67
C PHE A 189 -13.71 0.62 -4.88
N PHE A 190 -12.99 0.54 -6.01
CA PHE A 190 -13.46 -0.21 -7.19
C PHE A 190 -13.58 -1.71 -6.94
N GLY A 191 -12.71 -2.29 -6.11
CA GLY A 191 -12.86 -3.65 -5.63
C GLY A 191 -14.18 -3.86 -4.86
N TYR A 192 -14.51 -2.95 -3.95
CA TYR A 192 -15.81 -3.00 -3.24
C TYR A 192 -17.00 -2.80 -4.17
N ALA A 193 -16.92 -1.82 -5.07
CA ALA A 193 -17.95 -1.55 -6.06
C ALA A 193 -18.20 -2.79 -6.93
N GLN A 194 -17.14 -3.52 -7.31
CA GLN A 194 -17.27 -4.77 -8.06
C GLN A 194 -18.09 -5.81 -7.30
N GLU A 195 -17.87 -5.99 -5.99
CA GLU A 195 -18.64 -6.94 -5.19
C GLU A 195 -20.10 -6.53 -5.07
N VAL A 196 -20.37 -5.24 -4.85
CA VAL A 196 -21.74 -4.71 -4.82
C VAL A 196 -22.45 -4.94 -6.16
N PHE A 197 -21.75 -4.71 -7.27
CA PHE A 197 -22.32 -4.88 -8.61
C PHE A 197 -22.60 -6.36 -8.93
N LEU A 198 -21.76 -7.29 -8.46
CA LEU A 198 -22.04 -8.73 -8.58
C LEU A 198 -23.29 -9.13 -7.80
N THR A 199 -23.51 -8.57 -6.60
CA THR A 199 -24.73 -8.81 -5.82
C THR A 199 -25.96 -8.20 -6.50
N LEU A 200 -25.84 -6.99 -7.07
CA LEU A 200 -26.92 -6.29 -7.79
C LEU A 200 -27.18 -6.80 -9.20
N GLY A 201 -26.29 -7.62 -9.78
CA GLY A 201 -26.35 -8.09 -11.18
C GLY A 201 -27.63 -8.85 -11.57
N ARG A 202 -28.50 -9.23 -10.62
CA ARG A 202 -29.86 -9.71 -10.94
C ARG A 202 -30.77 -8.62 -11.50
N LYS A 203 -30.51 -7.36 -11.15
CA LYS A 203 -31.26 -6.18 -11.59
C LYS A 203 -30.58 -5.44 -12.74
N ILE A 204 -29.25 -5.60 -12.88
CA ILE A 204 -28.44 -4.98 -13.94
C ILE A 204 -28.23 -6.03 -15.05
N ASN A 205 -28.95 -5.92 -16.15
CA ASN A 205 -28.86 -6.85 -17.30
C ASN A 205 -27.79 -6.45 -18.33
N ASP A 206 -26.74 -5.76 -17.89
CA ASP A 206 -25.63 -5.32 -18.75
C ASP A 206 -24.30 -5.90 -18.23
N PRO A 207 -23.68 -6.85 -18.95
CA PRO A 207 -22.42 -7.47 -18.56
C PRO A 207 -21.22 -6.52 -18.54
N PHE A 208 -21.25 -5.42 -19.30
CA PHE A 208 -20.23 -4.38 -19.27
C PHE A 208 -20.37 -3.56 -17.99
N VAL A 209 -21.59 -3.13 -17.64
CA VAL A 209 -21.84 -2.38 -16.40
C VAL A 209 -21.41 -3.21 -15.18
N VAL A 210 -21.73 -4.50 -15.14
CA VAL A 210 -21.33 -5.37 -14.01
C VAL A 210 -19.81 -5.51 -13.89
N ARG A 211 -19.04 -5.41 -14.99
CA ARG A 211 -17.57 -5.55 -15.00
C ARG A 211 -16.81 -4.24 -15.03
N SER A 212 -17.49 -3.10 -15.17
CA SER A 212 -16.82 -1.81 -15.26
C SER A 212 -15.97 -1.47 -14.03
N PRO A 213 -16.32 -1.86 -12.77
CA PRO A 213 -15.48 -1.57 -11.63
C PRO A 213 -14.13 -2.31 -11.66
N ILE A 214 -14.09 -3.59 -12.00
CA ILE A 214 -12.82 -4.33 -12.12
C ILE A 214 -11.95 -3.78 -13.25
N ILE A 215 -12.56 -3.37 -14.37
CA ILE A 215 -11.84 -2.73 -15.49
C ILE A 215 -11.22 -1.41 -15.03
N ALA A 216 -11.99 -0.55 -14.36
CA ALA A 216 -11.47 0.68 -13.78
C ALA A 216 -10.33 0.39 -12.79
N GLY A 217 -10.48 -0.61 -11.92
CA GLY A 217 -9.43 -1.05 -11.02
C GLY A 217 -8.12 -1.39 -11.74
N PHE A 218 -8.17 -2.16 -12.84
CA PHE A 218 -6.97 -2.45 -13.63
C PHE A 218 -6.32 -1.20 -14.23
N VAL A 219 -7.11 -0.21 -14.69
CA VAL A 219 -6.58 1.07 -15.19
C VAL A 219 -5.80 1.79 -14.09
N PHE A 220 -6.37 1.91 -12.89
CA PHE A 220 -5.67 2.53 -11.75
C PHE A 220 -4.41 1.76 -11.38
N TRP A 221 -4.48 0.42 -11.34
CA TRP A 221 -3.34 -0.44 -11.05
C TRP A 221 -2.19 -0.23 -12.03
N ILE A 222 -2.46 -0.29 -13.34
CA ILE A 222 -1.45 -0.04 -14.38
C ILE A 222 -0.88 1.37 -14.24
N ALA A 223 -1.74 2.38 -14.03
CA ALA A 223 -1.31 3.77 -13.95
C ALA A 223 -0.28 3.98 -12.83
N TYR A 224 -0.60 3.64 -11.58
CA TYR A 224 0.34 3.92 -10.49
C TYR A 224 1.57 3.00 -10.49
N TRP A 225 1.44 1.73 -10.92
CA TRP A 225 2.61 0.85 -11.04
C TRP A 225 3.56 1.30 -12.14
N SER A 226 3.04 1.87 -13.24
CA SER A 226 3.87 2.45 -14.30
C SER A 226 4.68 3.65 -13.80
N VAL A 227 4.08 4.50 -12.95
CA VAL A 227 4.79 5.63 -12.31
C VAL A 227 5.91 5.14 -11.41
N ILE A 228 5.67 4.12 -10.58
CA ILE A 228 6.71 3.54 -9.72
C ILE A 228 7.83 2.88 -10.56
N ALA A 229 7.47 2.11 -11.59
CA ALA A 229 8.43 1.43 -12.45
C ALA A 229 9.34 2.43 -13.21
N THR A 230 8.75 3.50 -13.75
CA THR A 230 9.49 4.52 -14.48
C THR A 230 10.39 5.35 -13.55
N ALA A 231 9.91 5.71 -12.36
CA ALA A 231 10.72 6.38 -11.34
C ALA A 231 11.94 5.55 -10.93
N PHE A 232 11.76 4.23 -10.77
CA PHE A 232 12.86 3.32 -10.46
C PHE A 232 13.92 3.30 -11.55
N HIS A 233 13.47 3.10 -12.79
CA HIS A 233 14.35 3.01 -13.94
C HIS A 233 15.15 4.30 -14.10
N GLN A 234 14.51 5.47 -13.95
CA GLN A 234 15.17 6.77 -13.96
C GLN A 234 16.14 6.93 -12.79
N SER A 235 15.77 6.49 -11.59
CA SER A 235 16.64 6.57 -10.41
C SER A 235 17.94 5.79 -10.62
N ILE A 236 17.87 4.60 -11.22
CA ILE A 236 19.08 3.81 -11.53
C ILE A 236 19.88 4.45 -12.67
N SER A 237 19.22 4.85 -13.77
CA SER A 237 19.92 5.31 -14.97
C SER A 237 20.55 6.70 -14.84
N ALA A 238 19.98 7.58 -14.01
CA ALA A 238 20.48 8.93 -13.79
C ALA A 238 21.37 9.07 -12.54
N SER A 239 21.57 7.97 -11.79
CA SER A 239 22.39 8.00 -10.58
C SER A 239 23.87 8.23 -10.91
N ARG A 240 24.51 9.15 -10.17
CA ARG A 240 25.95 9.44 -10.28
C ARG A 240 26.84 8.34 -9.72
N ALA A 241 26.29 7.49 -8.84
CA ALA A 241 26.96 6.36 -8.24
C ALA A 241 26.09 5.12 -8.41
N THR A 242 26.73 3.99 -8.72
CA THR A 242 26.03 2.70 -8.87
C THR A 242 25.86 2.03 -7.50
N PRO A 243 24.63 1.67 -7.10
CA PRO A 243 24.42 0.88 -5.89
C PRO A 243 25.05 -0.51 -6.03
N SER A 244 25.37 -1.16 -4.89
CA SER A 244 25.92 -2.52 -4.92
C SER A 244 24.96 -3.50 -5.61
N PRO A 245 25.47 -4.53 -6.32
CA PRO A 245 24.62 -5.51 -7.00
C PRO A 245 23.59 -6.18 -6.07
N LEU A 246 23.99 -6.45 -4.82
CA LEU A 246 23.09 -6.99 -3.79
C LEU A 246 21.92 -6.03 -3.50
N LEU A 247 22.20 -4.75 -3.28
CA LEU A 247 21.16 -3.76 -2.98
C LEU A 247 20.22 -3.55 -4.18
N THR A 248 20.77 -3.43 -5.39
CA THR A 248 19.98 -3.33 -6.62
C THR A 248 19.09 -4.56 -6.82
N GLY A 249 19.64 -5.76 -6.60
CA GLY A 249 18.90 -7.03 -6.67
C GLY A 249 17.79 -7.13 -5.62
N LEU A 250 18.03 -6.67 -4.39
CA LEU A 250 17.00 -6.65 -3.34
C LEU A 250 15.85 -5.68 -3.68
N ILE A 251 16.17 -4.47 -4.15
CA ILE A 251 15.15 -3.48 -4.54
C ILE A 251 14.35 -4.00 -5.74
N GLY A 252 15.03 -4.46 -6.80
CA GLY A 252 14.37 -5.03 -7.98
C GLY A 252 13.54 -6.28 -7.66
N GLY A 253 14.03 -7.17 -6.80
CA GLY A 253 13.29 -8.34 -6.32
C GLY A 253 12.00 -7.96 -5.59
N THR A 254 12.06 -6.92 -4.76
CA THR A 254 10.87 -6.41 -4.06
C THR A 254 9.84 -5.84 -5.02
N PHE A 255 10.28 -5.14 -6.07
CA PHE A 255 9.36 -4.68 -7.12
C PHE A 255 8.56 -5.86 -7.69
N GLY A 256 9.27 -6.93 -8.07
CA GLY A 256 8.66 -8.13 -8.63
C GLY A 256 7.69 -8.80 -7.66
N VAL A 257 8.11 -9.03 -6.41
CA VAL A 257 7.27 -9.68 -5.39
C VAL A 257 6.03 -8.83 -5.10
N MET A 258 6.17 -7.51 -4.90
CA MET A 258 5.03 -6.64 -4.60
C MET A 258 4.08 -6.51 -5.79
N THR A 259 4.60 -6.39 -7.01
CA THR A 259 3.77 -6.39 -8.23
C THR A 259 2.96 -7.68 -8.34
N PHE A 260 3.61 -8.83 -8.15
CA PHE A 260 2.95 -10.14 -8.18
C PHE A 260 1.89 -10.28 -7.09
N MET A 261 2.19 -9.85 -5.86
CA MET A 261 1.24 -9.89 -4.75
C MET A 261 0.02 -9.02 -5.04
N TYR A 262 0.21 -7.78 -5.47
CA TYR A 262 -0.90 -6.87 -5.84
C TYR A 262 -1.73 -7.41 -7.01
N ALA A 263 -1.08 -7.95 -8.04
CA ALA A 263 -1.77 -8.62 -9.15
C ALA A 263 -2.58 -9.84 -8.67
N SER A 264 -2.10 -10.56 -7.65
CA SER A 264 -2.81 -11.71 -7.07
C SER A 264 -4.12 -11.29 -6.38
N PHE A 265 -4.18 -10.13 -5.73
CA PHE A 265 -5.46 -9.58 -5.21
C PHE A 265 -6.47 -9.35 -6.35
N ALA A 266 -6.03 -8.76 -7.46
CA ALA A 266 -6.87 -8.58 -8.64
C ALA A 266 -7.29 -9.93 -9.24
N GLY A 267 -6.40 -10.93 -9.24
CA GLY A 267 -6.68 -12.30 -9.65
C GLY A 267 -7.79 -12.96 -8.83
N VAL A 268 -7.77 -12.80 -7.49
CA VAL A 268 -8.85 -13.30 -6.62
C VAL A 268 -10.19 -12.63 -6.95
N LEU A 269 -10.21 -11.31 -7.19
CA LEU A 269 -11.43 -10.61 -7.59
C LEU A 269 -11.93 -11.09 -8.98
N ALA A 270 -11.03 -11.24 -9.95
CA ALA A 270 -11.36 -11.73 -11.29
C ALA A 270 -11.91 -13.17 -11.26
N TYR A 271 -11.37 -14.01 -10.37
CA TYR A 271 -11.91 -15.34 -10.09
C TYR A 271 -13.32 -15.27 -9.49
N ASP A 272 -13.57 -14.38 -8.53
CA ASP A 272 -14.90 -14.20 -7.94
C ASP A 272 -15.92 -13.66 -8.96
N VAL A 273 -15.51 -12.74 -9.83
CA VAL A 273 -16.34 -12.23 -10.95
C VAL A 273 -16.70 -13.37 -11.91
N SER A 274 -15.72 -14.16 -12.34
CA SER A 274 -15.95 -15.23 -13.33
C SER A 274 -16.88 -16.32 -12.80
N ARG A 275 -16.66 -16.79 -11.56
CA ARG A 275 -17.53 -17.81 -10.95
C ARG A 275 -18.96 -17.31 -10.68
N LYS A 276 -19.14 -16.06 -10.22
CA LYS A 276 -20.46 -15.49 -9.91
C LYS A 276 -21.24 -15.08 -11.16
N THR A 277 -20.55 -14.92 -12.29
CA THR A 277 -21.22 -14.79 -13.60
C THR A 277 -21.90 -16.12 -13.98
N SER A 278 -21.29 -17.26 -13.65
CA SER A 278 -21.83 -18.60 -13.95
C SER A 278 -22.88 -19.06 -12.92
N ASP A 279 -22.59 -18.92 -11.64
CA ASP A 279 -23.48 -19.31 -10.54
C ASP A 279 -23.33 -18.31 -9.39
N ARG A 280 -24.42 -17.57 -9.13
CA ARG A 280 -24.44 -16.47 -8.16
C ARG A 280 -24.47 -16.93 -6.70
N ASN A 281 -24.72 -18.21 -6.41
CA ASN A 281 -24.87 -18.73 -5.06
C ASN A 281 -23.58 -19.38 -4.52
N LYS A 282 -22.43 -19.17 -5.18
CA LYS A 282 -21.17 -19.79 -4.77
C LYS A 282 -20.66 -19.24 -3.42
N ASN A 283 -20.24 -20.14 -2.54
CA ASN A 283 -19.69 -19.83 -1.22
C ASN A 283 -18.53 -18.81 -1.31
N TYR A 284 -18.60 -17.76 -0.50
CA TYR A 284 -17.66 -16.64 -0.49
C TYR A 284 -16.53 -16.80 0.56
N ALA A 285 -16.65 -17.75 1.49
CA ALA A 285 -15.69 -17.95 2.59
C ALA A 285 -14.26 -18.26 2.09
N ASN A 286 -14.11 -19.03 1.01
CA ASN A 286 -12.80 -19.33 0.43
C ASN A 286 -12.14 -18.08 -0.19
N VAL A 287 -12.93 -17.24 -0.87
CA VAL A 287 -12.47 -15.98 -1.46
C VAL A 287 -11.96 -15.05 -0.36
N GLU A 288 -12.73 -14.92 0.72
CA GLU A 288 -12.35 -14.16 1.91
C GLU A 288 -11.08 -14.72 2.57
N GLY A 289 -10.97 -16.04 2.70
CA GLY A 289 -9.78 -16.70 3.24
C GLY A 289 -8.52 -16.41 2.42
N TRP A 290 -8.61 -16.45 1.09
CA TRP A 290 -7.49 -16.11 0.19
C TRP A 290 -7.05 -14.66 0.34
N TYR A 291 -8.00 -13.72 0.48
CA TYR A 291 -7.67 -12.33 0.76
C TYR A 291 -6.95 -12.15 2.10
N CYS A 292 -7.37 -12.85 3.15
CA CYS A 292 -6.70 -12.79 4.45
C CYS A 292 -5.25 -13.28 4.35
N VAL A 293 -5.01 -14.39 3.65
CA VAL A 293 -3.66 -14.93 3.42
C VAL A 293 -2.81 -13.98 2.58
N LEU A 294 -3.34 -13.45 1.48
CA LEU A 294 -2.62 -12.48 0.63
C LEU A 294 -2.28 -11.19 1.37
N SER A 295 -3.20 -10.67 2.21
CA SER A 295 -2.95 -9.50 3.07
C SER A 295 -1.79 -9.75 4.02
N LEU A 296 -1.75 -10.94 4.62
CA LEU A 296 -0.65 -11.32 5.49
C LEU A 296 0.68 -11.40 4.73
N LEU A 297 0.73 -12.18 3.65
CA LEU A 297 1.95 -12.45 2.90
C LEU A 297 2.54 -11.18 2.28
N SER A 298 1.71 -10.32 1.70
CA SER A 298 2.15 -9.05 1.09
C SER A 298 2.76 -8.10 2.12
N LYS A 299 2.09 -7.91 3.26
CA LYS A 299 2.55 -7.02 4.35
C LYS A 299 3.84 -7.54 4.99
N TRP A 300 3.91 -8.83 5.28
CA TRP A 300 5.12 -9.46 5.80
C TRP A 300 6.29 -9.39 4.82
N SER A 301 6.05 -9.62 3.53
CA SER A 301 7.11 -9.54 2.51
C SER A 301 7.69 -8.13 2.43
N LEU A 302 6.84 -7.10 2.47
CA LEU A 302 7.31 -5.70 2.46
C LEU A 302 8.07 -5.34 3.75
N GLY A 303 7.58 -5.75 4.92
CA GLY A 303 8.27 -5.53 6.19
C GLY A 303 9.62 -6.25 6.27
N ALA A 304 9.69 -7.51 5.83
CA ALA A 304 10.92 -8.29 5.79
C ALA A 304 11.97 -7.69 4.86
N PHE A 305 11.54 -7.16 3.71
CA PHE A 305 12.43 -6.44 2.80
C PHE A 305 13.04 -5.20 3.44
N LEU A 306 12.23 -4.37 4.11
CA LEU A 306 12.71 -3.18 4.81
C LEU A 306 13.74 -3.51 5.88
N ALA A 307 13.46 -4.52 6.69
CA ALA A 307 14.41 -5.03 7.68
C ALA A 307 15.74 -5.50 7.04
N SER A 308 15.66 -6.14 5.87
CA SER A 308 16.82 -6.65 5.15
C SER A 308 17.71 -5.52 4.62
N ILE A 309 17.13 -4.44 4.07
CA ILE A 309 17.91 -3.29 3.59
C ILE A 309 18.67 -2.61 4.73
N VAL A 310 18.01 -2.38 5.86
CA VAL A 310 18.64 -1.68 6.99
C VAL A 310 19.83 -2.48 7.53
N ARG A 311 19.69 -3.81 7.63
CA ARG A 311 20.78 -4.69 8.07
C ARG A 311 21.91 -4.81 7.06
N VAL A 312 21.62 -4.84 5.76
CA VAL A 312 22.68 -4.79 4.73
C VAL A 312 23.50 -3.50 4.86
N ARG A 313 22.86 -2.35 5.14
CA ARG A 313 23.57 -1.10 5.42
C ARG A 313 24.46 -1.20 6.66
N ALA A 314 23.94 -1.74 7.75
CA ALA A 314 24.71 -1.90 8.99
C ALA A 314 25.93 -2.81 8.81
N THR A 315 25.79 -3.93 8.08
CA THR A 315 26.89 -4.88 7.82
C THR A 315 27.95 -4.30 6.87
N VAL A 316 27.56 -3.56 5.82
CA VAL A 316 28.52 -2.92 4.90
C VAL A 316 29.33 -1.83 5.63
N ILE A 317 28.70 -1.05 6.50
CA ILE A 317 29.37 -0.03 7.32
C ILE A 317 30.27 -0.70 8.38
N GLY A 318 29.81 -1.77 9.02
CA GLY A 318 30.56 -2.51 10.04
C GLY A 318 31.76 -3.31 9.52
N LEU A 319 31.79 -3.67 8.23
CA LEU A 319 32.91 -4.36 7.58
C LEU A 319 34.00 -3.41 7.05
N GLY A 320 33.92 -2.10 7.32
CA GLY A 320 34.98 -1.15 6.95
C GLY A 320 35.08 -0.87 5.45
N PHE A 321 34.07 -1.21 4.64
CA PHE A 321 33.93 -0.67 3.29
C PHE A 321 33.47 0.79 3.38
N VAL A 322 34.38 1.67 3.80
CA VAL A 322 34.30 3.10 3.52
C VAL A 322 34.36 3.21 2.00
N VAL A 323 33.22 3.46 1.36
CA VAL A 323 33.24 3.95 -0.01
C VAL A 323 33.74 5.38 0.12
N ASP A 324 35.01 5.60 -0.18
CA ASP A 324 35.60 6.94 -0.23
C ASP A 324 34.72 7.81 -1.13
N ALA A 325 33.94 8.70 -0.52
CA ALA A 325 33.30 9.78 -1.23
C ALA A 325 34.39 10.81 -1.53
N PRO A 326 34.69 11.15 -2.79
CA PRO A 326 35.58 12.24 -3.11
C PRO A 326 34.80 13.56 -2.93
N CYS A 327 34.52 13.91 -1.69
CA CYS A 327 34.01 15.23 -1.29
C CYS A 327 34.52 15.56 0.12
N ALA A 328 35.83 15.45 0.33
CA ALA A 328 36.48 16.22 1.37
C ALA A 328 36.56 17.67 0.88
N VAL A 329 35.65 18.50 1.39
CA VAL A 329 35.80 19.96 1.37
C VAL A 329 37.14 20.26 2.05
N ALA A 330 38.11 20.76 1.28
CA ALA A 330 39.37 21.23 1.80
C ALA A 330 39.11 22.39 2.77
N THR A 331 39.06 22.10 4.07
CA THR A 331 39.20 23.10 5.11
C THR A 331 40.64 23.61 5.05
N THR A 332 40.80 24.82 4.54
CA THR A 332 42.04 25.58 4.56
C THR A 332 42.51 25.80 5.99
N ASN A 333 43.53 25.04 6.42
CA ASN A 333 44.31 25.40 7.60
C ASN A 333 45.28 26.52 7.22
N VAL A 334 44.88 27.75 7.53
CA VAL A 334 45.76 28.92 7.58
C VAL A 334 46.67 28.76 8.79
N THR A 335 47.79 28.06 8.66
CA THR A 335 48.89 28.09 9.67
C THR A 335 50.28 27.69 9.16
N THR A 336 50.52 27.62 7.85
CA THR A 336 51.90 27.45 7.31
C THR A 336 52.20 28.48 6.23
N LEU A 337 52.29 29.74 6.66
CA LEU A 337 52.92 30.85 5.93
C LEU A 337 53.94 31.50 6.87
N ALA A 338 54.98 30.75 7.20
CA ALA A 338 56.23 31.26 7.74
C ALA A 338 57.31 30.19 7.48
N ASN A 339 58.44 30.59 6.91
CA ASN A 339 59.68 29.82 6.72
C ASN A 339 59.98 29.18 5.36
N LEU A 340 59.69 29.87 4.25
CA LEU A 340 60.45 29.64 3.00
C LEU A 340 60.74 30.97 2.28
N THR A 341 61.44 31.88 2.97
CA THR A 341 62.22 32.96 2.34
C THR A 341 63.52 33.15 3.14
N ALA A 342 64.48 32.26 2.93
CA ALA A 342 65.90 32.49 3.20
C ALA A 342 66.71 31.36 2.56
N THR A 343 67.87 31.70 1.98
CA THR A 343 68.92 30.82 1.43
C THR A 343 68.54 30.05 0.16
N THR A 344 69.17 30.18 -1.02
CA THR A 344 70.47 30.73 -1.48
C THR A 344 70.32 30.92 -3.00
N LEU A 345 70.76 32.05 -3.57
CA LEU A 345 71.93 32.14 -4.48
C LEU A 345 71.99 31.05 -5.56
#